data_AF-A0A2M9P0Q5-F1
#
_entry.id   AF-A0A2M9P0Q5-F1
#
_cell.length_a   1.000
_cell.length_b   1.000
_cell.length_c   1.000
_cell.angle_alpha   90.00
_cell.angle_beta   90.00
_cell.angle_gamma   90.00
#
_symmetry.space_group_name_H-M   'P 1'
#
loop_
_entity.id
_entity.type
_entity.pdbx_description
1 polymer ?
#
loop_
_entity_poly.entity_id
_entity_poly.type
_entity_poly.pdbx_seq_one_letter_code
_entity_poly.pdbx_strand_id
1 'polypeptide(L)'
;MFSMDRQANEVFYDGKDPAIFGGSLSIIEGVNYGERFGGQSDEFWKFYEANGEEIEEEEKRAFANWFADCWEKANGKSVPLPAYFSIHDDTESFDLKKNDWIMDEEKWSY
;
A
#
# COMPACT_ATOMS: atom_id res chain seq x y z
N MET A 1 9.25 -18.91 -7.02
CA MET A 1 8.37 -17.72 -7.01
C MET A 1 7.24 -17.96 -6.00
N PHE A 2 6.78 -16.93 -5.29
CA PHE A 2 5.61 -17.08 -4.41
C PHE A 2 4.37 -17.41 -5.25
N SER A 3 3.61 -18.39 -4.80
CA SER A 3 2.43 -18.93 -5.48
C SER A 3 1.38 -19.34 -4.44
N MET A 4 0.15 -19.56 -4.89
CA MET A 4 -0.93 -20.10 -4.06
C MET A 4 -1.19 -21.58 -4.39
N ASP A 5 -1.34 -22.42 -3.38
CA ASP A 5 -1.88 -23.78 -3.55
C ASP A 5 -3.42 -23.79 -3.64
N ARG A 6 -4.04 -24.97 -3.79
CA ARG A 6 -5.51 -25.10 -3.90
C ARG A 6 -6.25 -24.81 -2.58
N GLN A 7 -5.50 -24.61 -1.50
CA GLN A 7 -5.98 -24.34 -0.16
C GLN A 7 -5.71 -22.87 0.24
N ALA A 8 -5.24 -22.05 -0.69
CA ALA A 8 -4.89 -20.64 -0.48
C ALA A 8 -3.73 -20.42 0.51
N ASN A 9 -2.82 -21.39 0.65
CA ASN A 9 -1.56 -21.16 1.35
C ASN A 9 -0.52 -20.55 0.40
N GLU A 10 0.29 -19.64 0.92
CA GLU A 10 1.49 -19.18 0.25
C GLU A 10 2.54 -20.30 0.20
N VAL A 11 3.03 -20.60 -1.00
CA VAL A 11 4.05 -21.62 -1.26
C VAL A 11 5.14 -21.08 -2.19
N PHE A 12 6.37 -21.57 -2.02
CA PHE A 12 7.44 -21.33 -2.99
C PHE A 12 7.40 -22.38 -4.10
N TYR A 13 7.18 -21.94 -5.34
CA TYR A 13 7.15 -22.80 -6.52
C TYR A 13 8.01 -22.23 -7.65
N ASP A 14 8.99 -23.01 -8.13
CA ASP A 14 9.89 -22.68 -9.24
C ASP A 14 9.67 -23.57 -10.49
N GLY A 15 8.56 -24.32 -10.54
CA GLY A 15 8.22 -25.17 -11.67
C GLY A 15 7.43 -24.44 -12.77
N LYS A 16 7.01 -25.18 -13.79
CA LYS A 16 6.31 -24.65 -14.99
C LYS A 16 4.86 -25.16 -15.11
N ASP A 17 4.26 -25.67 -14.04
CA ASP A 17 2.89 -26.17 -14.07
C ASP A 17 1.91 -25.00 -14.31
N PRO A 18 1.20 -24.97 -15.45
CA PRO A 18 0.27 -23.89 -15.76
C PRO A 18 -1.00 -23.91 -14.89
N ALA A 19 -1.23 -24.96 -14.11
CA ALA A 19 -2.35 -25.05 -13.17
C ALA A 19 -2.09 -24.33 -11.83
N ILE A 20 -0.86 -23.84 -11.61
CA ILE A 20 -0.46 -23.15 -10.39
C ILE A 20 -0.55 -21.63 -10.61
N PHE A 21 -1.35 -20.96 -9.78
CA PHE A 21 -1.49 -19.50 -9.80
C PHE A 21 -0.31 -18.88 -9.05
N GLY A 22 0.80 -18.71 -9.77
CA GLY A 22 2.03 -18.10 -9.29
C GLY A 22 2.69 -17.36 -10.42
N GLY A 23 2.85 -16.04 -10.26
CA GLY A 23 3.34 -15.18 -11.32
C GLY A 23 3.36 -13.73 -10.88
N SER A 24 4.52 -13.10 -10.82
CA SER A 24 4.61 -11.66 -11.08
C SER A 24 4.58 -11.49 -12.60
N LEU A 25 3.55 -10.83 -13.13
CA LEU A 25 3.68 -10.25 -14.47
C LEU A 25 4.79 -9.21 -14.35
N SER A 26 5.84 -9.36 -15.15
CA SER A 26 6.82 -8.30 -15.33
C SER A 26 6.05 -7.01 -15.64
N ILE A 27 6.49 -5.91 -15.02
CA ILE A 27 5.93 -4.58 -15.26
C ILE A 27 5.81 -4.37 -16.77
N ILE A 28 4.72 -3.73 -17.21
CA ILE A 28 4.40 -3.41 -18.59
C ILE A 28 5.67 -3.01 -19.36
N GLU A 29 6.06 -3.81 -20.35
CA GLU A 29 7.19 -3.54 -21.22
C GLU A 29 7.00 -2.16 -21.88
N GLY A 30 8.00 -1.27 -21.75
CA GLY A 30 7.97 0.08 -22.34
C GLY A 30 7.72 1.23 -21.36
N VAL A 31 7.50 0.95 -20.07
CA VAL A 31 7.56 2.01 -19.04
C VAL A 31 9.03 2.33 -18.74
N ASN A 32 9.53 3.44 -19.27
CA ASN A 32 10.83 3.97 -18.90
C ASN A 32 10.76 4.57 -17.49
N TYR A 33 11.31 3.86 -16.52
CA TYR A 33 11.55 4.40 -15.19
C TYR A 33 12.83 5.25 -15.24
N GLY A 34 12.66 6.57 -15.26
CA GLY A 34 13.78 7.47 -15.02
C GLY A 34 14.20 7.41 -13.56
N GLU A 35 15.50 7.38 -13.29
CA GLU A 35 16.01 7.65 -11.95
C GLU A 35 15.69 9.11 -11.62
N ARG A 36 14.73 9.33 -10.71
CA ARG A 36 14.32 10.70 -10.30
C ARG A 36 15.44 11.45 -9.58
N PHE A 37 16.47 10.75 -9.12
CA PHE A 37 17.50 11.28 -8.23
C PHE A 37 18.74 11.82 -8.94
N GLY A 38 18.81 11.77 -10.29
CA GLY A 38 19.92 12.35 -11.03
C GLY A 38 21.30 11.85 -10.58
N GLY A 39 21.41 10.57 -10.21
CA GLY A 39 22.64 9.94 -9.71
C GLY A 39 22.86 10.05 -8.20
N GLN A 40 21.91 10.57 -7.42
CA GLN A 40 21.99 10.70 -5.96
C GLN A 40 21.29 9.57 -5.19
N SER A 41 21.00 8.43 -5.84
CA SER A 41 20.30 7.31 -5.22
C SER A 41 20.91 6.90 -3.87
N ASP A 42 22.23 6.79 -3.77
CA ASP A 42 22.90 6.37 -2.52
C ASP A 42 22.74 7.37 -1.38
N GLU A 43 22.77 8.68 -1.67
CA GLU A 43 22.56 9.72 -0.66
C GLU A 43 21.10 9.76 -0.21
N PHE A 44 20.17 9.58 -1.14
CA PHE A 44 18.74 9.47 -0.84
C PHE A 44 18.46 8.30 0.10
N TRP A 45 18.93 7.09 -0.21
CA TRP A 45 18.66 5.92 0.63
C TRP A 45 19.28 6.05 2.02
N LYS A 46 20.50 6.60 2.12
CA LYS A 46 21.11 6.90 3.43
C LYS A 46 20.28 7.86 4.26
N PHE A 47 19.76 8.92 3.64
CA PHE A 47 18.86 9.86 4.31
C PHE A 47 17.55 9.17 4.71
N TYR A 48 16.93 8.43 3.78
CA TYR A 48 15.66 7.77 4.00
C TYR A 48 15.72 6.76 5.16
N GLU A 49 16.74 5.90 5.15
CA GLU A 49 16.96 4.90 6.22
C GLU A 49 17.28 5.56 7.57
N ALA A 50 18.07 6.64 7.57
CA ALA A 50 18.44 7.34 8.81
C ALA A 50 17.27 8.08 9.48
N ASN A 51 16.20 8.39 8.72
CA ASN A 51 15.03 9.14 9.20
C ASN A 51 13.74 8.33 9.03
N GLY A 52 13.83 6.99 9.02
CA GLY A 52 12.75 6.09 8.64
C GLY A 52 11.43 6.34 9.39
N GLU A 53 11.47 6.44 10.72
CA GLU A 53 10.26 6.67 11.53
C GLU A 53 9.55 7.99 11.18
N GLU A 54 10.29 9.10 11.12
CA GLU A 54 9.72 10.42 10.81
C GLU A 54 9.17 10.48 9.38
N ILE A 55 9.87 9.84 8.44
CA ILE A 55 9.43 9.75 7.05
C ILE A 55 8.19 8.88 6.94
N GLU A 56 8.14 7.74 7.62
CA GLU A 56 6.99 6.83 7.61
C GLU A 56 5.71 7.55 8.10
N GLU A 57 5.79 8.31 9.19
CA GLU A 57 4.66 9.09 9.69
C GLU A 57 4.17 10.14 8.67
N GLU A 58 5.10 10.89 8.06
CA GLU A 58 4.75 11.92 7.09
C GLU A 58 4.26 11.34 5.75
N GLU A 59 4.81 10.21 5.31
CA GLU A 59 4.32 9.47 4.13
C GLU A 59 2.91 8.94 4.38
N LYS A 60 2.68 8.31 5.54
CA LYS A 60 1.37 7.82 5.97
C LYS A 60 0.34 8.95 5.94
N ARG A 61 0.67 10.12 6.49
CA ARG A 61 -0.17 11.32 6.44
C ARG A 61 -0.39 11.82 5.01
N ALA A 62 0.67 11.92 4.20
CA ALA A 62 0.60 12.43 2.84
C ALA A 62 -0.32 11.58 1.95
N PHE A 63 -0.17 10.25 2.01
CA PHE A 63 -1.01 9.32 1.26
C PHE A 63 -2.46 9.34 1.73
N ALA A 64 -2.71 9.32 3.05
CA ALA A 64 -4.06 9.37 3.59
C ALA A 64 -4.78 10.66 3.16
N ASN A 65 -4.11 11.82 3.26
CA ASN A 65 -4.68 13.10 2.84
C ASN A 65 -4.97 13.14 1.34
N TRP A 66 -4.02 12.70 0.51
CA TRP A 66 -4.22 12.65 -0.94
C TRP A 66 -5.39 11.73 -1.32
N PHE A 67 -5.48 10.56 -0.69
CA PHE A 67 -6.56 9.62 -0.95
C PHE A 67 -7.91 10.17 -0.47
N ALA A 68 -7.97 10.78 0.72
CA ALA A 68 -9.19 11.39 1.26
C ALA A 68 -9.70 12.52 0.36
N ASP A 69 -8.81 13.35 -0.18
CA ASP A 69 -9.15 14.37 -1.17
C ASP A 69 -9.75 13.77 -2.44
N CYS A 70 -9.15 12.69 -2.96
CA CYS A 70 -9.68 11.97 -4.11
C CYS A 70 -11.05 11.34 -3.82
N TRP A 71 -11.19 10.71 -2.66
CA TRP A 71 -12.44 10.13 -2.17
C TRP A 71 -13.55 11.16 -2.07
N GLU A 72 -13.27 12.34 -1.52
CA GLU A 72 -14.21 13.44 -1.43
C GLU A 72 -14.63 13.96 -2.81
N LYS A 73 -13.67 14.17 -3.73
CA LYS A 73 -13.94 14.58 -5.11
C LYS A 73 -14.78 13.56 -5.88
N ALA A 74 -14.70 12.28 -5.52
CA ALA A 74 -15.51 11.20 -6.06
C ALA A 74 -16.90 11.08 -5.38
N ASN A 75 -17.30 12.04 -4.54
CA ASN A 75 -18.51 12.01 -3.73
C ASN A 75 -18.57 10.80 -2.75
N GLY A 76 -17.42 10.32 -2.29
CA GLY A 76 -17.34 9.18 -1.37
C GLY A 76 -18.05 9.40 -0.03
N LYS A 77 -18.27 10.67 0.37
CA LYS A 77 -19.07 11.01 1.56
C LYS A 77 -20.52 10.49 1.46
N SER A 78 -21.08 10.27 0.26
CA SER A 78 -22.43 9.71 0.10
C SER A 78 -22.53 8.20 0.35
N VAL A 79 -21.41 7.47 0.43
CA VAL A 79 -21.43 6.03 0.70
C VAL A 79 -21.97 5.78 2.12
N PRO A 80 -23.02 4.97 2.32
CA PRO A 80 -23.66 4.84 3.63
C PRO A 80 -22.88 3.97 4.63
N LEU A 81 -21.85 3.27 4.16
CA LEU A 81 -21.02 2.37 4.96
C LEU A 81 -19.76 3.09 5.48
N PRO A 82 -19.18 2.61 6.60
CA PRO A 82 -17.82 2.97 6.99
C PRO A 82 -16.85 2.70 5.83
N ALA A 83 -15.88 3.59 5.67
CA ALA A 83 -14.86 3.49 4.63
C ALA A 83 -13.52 3.91 5.24
N TYR A 84 -12.49 3.11 4.98
CA TYR A 84 -11.17 3.26 5.58
C TYR A 84 -10.09 3.20 4.50
N PHE A 85 -9.05 4.01 4.67
CA PHE A 85 -7.79 3.88 3.96
C PHE A 85 -6.77 3.23 4.90
N SER A 86 -6.05 2.21 4.43
CA SER A 86 -5.03 1.50 5.20
C SER A 86 -3.76 1.34 4.38
N ILE A 87 -2.64 1.31 5.07
CA ILE A 87 -1.35 0.91 4.49
C ILE A 87 -1.14 -0.56 4.82
N HIS A 88 -0.54 -1.31 3.89
CA HIS A 88 -0.25 -2.72 4.12
C HIS A 88 0.62 -2.88 5.38
N ASP A 89 0.28 -3.85 6.23
CA ASP A 89 0.94 -4.15 7.52
C ASP A 89 0.85 -3.05 8.61
N ASP A 90 0.08 -1.99 8.40
CA ASP A 90 -0.16 -0.97 9.44
C ASP A 90 -1.20 -1.47 10.47
N THR A 91 -1.09 -1.02 11.72
CA THR A 91 -2.04 -1.36 12.79
C THR A 91 -3.20 -0.37 12.90
N GLU A 92 -3.13 0.72 12.14
CA GLU A 92 -4.16 1.74 12.09
C GLU A 92 -4.73 1.90 10.69
N SER A 93 -5.89 2.53 10.62
CA SER A 93 -6.45 3.00 9.37
C SER A 93 -7.05 4.38 9.50
N PHE A 94 -7.08 5.10 8.39
CA PHE A 94 -7.68 6.41 8.32
C PHE A 94 -9.17 6.28 8.01
N ASP A 95 -10.03 6.70 8.95
CA ASP A 95 -11.48 6.76 8.79
C ASP A 95 -11.83 7.89 7.81
N LEU A 96 -12.24 7.54 6.60
CA LEU A 96 -12.56 8.49 5.52
C LEU A 96 -13.87 9.26 5.75
N LYS A 97 -14.64 8.92 6.79
CA LYS A 97 -15.84 9.65 7.20
C LYS A 97 -15.53 10.67 8.29
N LYS A 98 -14.65 10.31 9.23
CA LYS A 98 -14.27 11.16 10.38
C LYS A 98 -13.01 12.00 10.12
N ASN A 99 -12.22 11.63 9.11
CA ASN A 99 -10.89 12.18 8.84
C ASN A 99 -9.95 12.05 10.05
N ASP A 100 -9.91 10.86 10.63
CA ASP A 100 -9.08 10.57 11.80
C ASP A 100 -8.51 9.16 11.73
N TRP A 101 -7.39 8.93 12.41
CA TRP A 101 -6.78 7.60 12.53
C TRP A 101 -7.49 6.80 13.62
N ILE A 102 -7.67 5.51 13.37
CA ILE A 102 -8.31 4.57 14.30
C ILE A 102 -7.53 3.26 14.30
N MET A 103 -7.39 2.62 15.47
CA MET A 103 -6.79 1.30 15.55
C MET A 103 -7.65 0.28 14.80
N ASP A 104 -7.02 -0.68 14.14
CA ASP A 104 -7.72 -1.67 13.34
C ASP A 104 -8.70 -2.53 14.16
N GLU A 105 -8.39 -2.76 15.44
CA GLU A 105 -9.28 -3.46 16.38
C GLU A 105 -10.56 -2.66 16.68
N GLU A 106 -10.49 -1.33 16.67
CA GLU A 106 -11.62 -0.46 16.99
C GLU A 106 -12.66 -0.41 15.85
N LYS A 107 -12.26 -0.71 14.60
CA LYS A 107 -13.17 -0.76 13.43
C LYS A 107 -14.37 -1.69 13.64
N TRP A 108 -14.19 -2.73 14.44
CA TRP A 108 -15.16 -3.82 14.65
C TRP A 108 -15.94 -3.69 15.97
N SER A 109 -15.70 -2.63 16.74
CA SER A 109 -16.21 -2.46 18.11
C SER A 109 -17.67 -1.98 18.21
N TYR A 110 -18.51 -2.36 17.25
CA TYR A 110 -19.93 -1.95 17.18
C TYR A 110 -20.85 -2.76 18.10
#